data_AF-A0A3A4AXE0-F1
#
_entry.id   AF-A0A3A4AXE0-F1
#
_cell.length_a   1.000
_cell.length_b   1.000
_cell.length_c   1.000
_cell.angle_alpha   90.00
_cell.angle_beta   90.00
_cell.angle_gamma   90.00
#
_symmetry.space_group_name_H-M   'P 1'
#
loop_
_entity.id
_entity.type
_entity.pdbx_description
1 polymer ?
#
loop_
_entity_poly.entity_id
_entity_poly.type
_entity_poly.pdbx_seq_one_letter_code
_entity_poly.pdbx_strand_id
1 'polypeptide(L)'
;MNSKTIPPFPELIAATTRSAVHLEMRDTYVPQDPGFRRWLETGNLDHYDFTKWRRTIGDAVGRGVRFRRARIVSEPVTDYIRYEHVLTAPNSIAAGEQVRWLPRRLASDLALPGNDFWVFDDCLVRFHHFAGDGSIVEDELRDEPEVIRLCLVAFEAVWERAIDHAEYELT
;
A
#
# COMPACT_ATOMS: atom_id res chain seq x y z
N MET A 1 -20.39 -11.06 20.13
CA MET A 1 -19.25 -10.86 19.22
C MET A 1 -18.30 -9.92 19.91
N ASN A 2 -17.15 -10.40 20.38
CA ASN A 2 -16.17 -9.53 21.04
C ASN A 2 -15.53 -8.66 19.95
N SER A 3 -15.91 -7.38 19.93
CA SER A 3 -15.20 -6.36 19.16
C SER A 3 -13.81 -6.24 19.78
N LYS A 4 -12.84 -6.99 19.25
CA LYS A 4 -11.43 -6.70 19.50
C LYS A 4 -11.12 -5.45 18.70
N THR A 5 -10.88 -4.35 19.38
CA THR A 5 -10.38 -3.12 18.76
C THR A 5 -9.09 -3.45 18.01
N ILE A 6 -9.07 -3.19 16.71
CA ILE A 6 -7.89 -3.39 15.86
C ILE A 6 -6.83 -2.38 16.29
N PRO A 7 -5.58 -2.81 16.59
CA PRO A 7 -4.51 -1.89 16.91
C PRO A 7 -4.32 -0.85 15.81
N PRO A 8 -4.09 0.43 16.16
CA PRO A 8 -3.74 1.45 15.18
C PRO A 8 -2.54 1.04 14.32
N PHE A 9 -2.55 1.44 13.06
CA PHE A 9 -1.47 1.13 12.11
C PHE A 9 -0.05 1.45 12.64
N PRO A 10 0.22 2.60 13.30
CA PRO A 10 1.55 2.86 13.85
C PRO A 10 2.00 1.85 14.90
N GLU A 11 1.07 1.25 15.67
CA GLU A 11 1.39 0.22 16.65
C GLU A 11 1.78 -1.11 15.97
N LEU A 12 1.06 -1.48 14.90
CA LEU A 12 1.42 -2.65 14.08
C LEU A 12 2.83 -2.49 13.48
N ILE A 13 3.13 -1.31 12.96
CA ILE A 13 4.45 -0.99 12.39
C ILE A 13 5.54 -0.98 13.46
N ALA A 14 5.25 -0.44 14.65
CA ALA A 14 6.19 -0.45 15.77
C ALA A 14 6.50 -1.88 16.24
N ALA A 15 5.51 -2.78 16.21
CA ALA A 15 5.65 -4.19 16.58
C ALA A 15 6.34 -5.04 15.50
N THR A 16 6.41 -4.57 14.25
CA THR A 16 7.06 -5.29 13.14
C THR A 16 8.58 -5.26 13.30
N THR A 17 9.23 -6.41 13.09
CA THR A 17 10.65 -6.64 13.34
C THR A 17 11.46 -7.14 12.14
N ARG A 18 10.82 -7.82 11.17
CA ARG A 18 11.49 -8.45 10.02
C ARG A 18 11.02 -7.90 8.69
N SER A 19 9.72 -7.89 8.44
CA SER A 19 9.17 -7.49 7.13
C SER A 19 7.75 -6.98 7.21
N ALA A 20 7.44 -5.99 6.37
CA ALA A 20 6.09 -5.58 6.05
C ALA A 20 5.93 -5.49 4.54
N VAL A 21 4.87 -6.10 4.02
CA VAL A 21 4.51 -6.01 2.60
C VAL A 21 3.10 -5.46 2.45
N HIS A 22 2.86 -4.62 1.44
CA HIS A 22 1.56 -4.03 1.13
C HIS A 22 1.19 -4.21 -0.33
N LEU A 23 0.03 -4.82 -0.59
CA LEU A 23 -0.54 -4.92 -1.93
C LEU A 23 -1.76 -4.02 -2.06
N GLU A 24 -1.70 -3.09 -3.01
CA GLU A 24 -2.79 -2.19 -3.39
C GLU A 24 -3.26 -2.55 -4.80
N MET A 25 -4.57 -2.71 -4.99
CA MET A 25 -5.12 -3.18 -6.27
C MET A 25 -6.20 -2.26 -6.84
N ARG A 26 -6.57 -1.16 -6.16
CA ARG A 26 -7.59 -0.23 -6.61
C ARG A 26 -6.96 0.96 -7.33
N ASP A 27 -7.68 1.52 -8.30
CA ASP A 27 -7.24 2.70 -9.05
C ASP A 27 -7.69 4.03 -8.42
N THR A 28 -8.40 3.98 -7.28
CA THR A 28 -8.87 5.16 -6.54
C THR A 28 -9.16 4.79 -5.10
N TYR A 29 -8.69 5.62 -4.17
CA TYR A 29 -8.97 5.55 -2.75
C TYR A 29 -9.46 6.91 -2.25
N VAL A 30 -10.48 6.92 -1.38
CA VAL A 30 -10.97 8.12 -0.69
C VAL A 30 -10.98 9.36 -1.62
N PRO A 31 -11.77 9.36 -2.71
CA PRO A 31 -11.75 10.43 -3.72
C PRO A 31 -12.10 11.82 -3.16
N GLN A 32 -12.66 11.86 -1.94
CA GLN A 32 -12.98 13.06 -1.20
C GLN A 32 -11.82 13.60 -0.34
N ASP A 33 -10.63 13.00 -0.42
CA ASP A 33 -9.43 13.46 0.28
C ASP A 33 -9.10 14.92 -0.11
N PRO A 34 -9.07 15.87 0.86
CA PRO A 34 -8.79 17.26 0.56
C PRO A 34 -7.42 17.47 -0.10
N GLY A 35 -6.44 16.62 0.22
CA GLY A 35 -5.10 16.70 -0.36
C GLY A 35 -5.10 16.34 -1.84
N PHE A 36 -5.76 15.22 -2.19
CA PHE A 36 -5.97 14.82 -3.57
C PHE A 36 -6.70 15.90 -4.37
N ARG A 37 -7.80 16.47 -3.83
CA ARG A 37 -8.52 17.56 -4.52
C ARG A 37 -7.64 18.79 -4.74
N ARG A 38 -6.88 19.21 -3.73
CA ARG A 38 -5.96 20.36 -3.85
C ARG A 38 -4.87 20.08 -4.88
N TRP A 39 -4.32 18.86 -4.90
CA TRP A 39 -3.34 18.47 -5.90
C TRP A 39 -3.94 18.46 -7.32
N LEU A 40 -5.17 17.97 -7.48
CA LEU A 40 -5.86 17.97 -8.78
C LEU A 40 -6.04 19.40 -9.33
N GLU A 41 -6.31 20.36 -8.45
CA GLU A 41 -6.48 21.78 -8.81
C GLU A 41 -5.15 22.51 -9.07
N THR A 42 -4.08 22.18 -8.35
CA THR A 42 -2.85 23.00 -8.28
C THR A 42 -1.60 22.31 -8.82
N GLY A 43 -1.63 20.98 -8.97
CA GLY A 43 -0.47 20.12 -9.26
C GLY A 43 0.55 20.05 -8.13
N ASN A 44 0.29 20.63 -6.95
CA ASN A 44 1.30 20.85 -5.92
C ASN A 44 1.01 20.07 -4.62
N LEU A 45 2.08 19.52 -4.03
CA LEU A 45 2.11 18.76 -2.79
C LEU A 45 2.41 19.58 -1.53
N ASP A 46 2.49 20.92 -1.59
CA ASP A 46 2.85 21.80 -0.46
C ASP A 46 1.97 21.63 0.81
N HIS A 47 0.79 21.05 0.67
CA HIS A 47 -0.10 20.78 1.80
C HIS A 47 0.24 19.50 2.56
N TYR A 48 1.07 18.63 1.98
CA TYR A 48 1.29 17.29 2.46
C TYR A 48 2.37 17.28 3.54
N ASP A 49 2.00 16.86 4.76
CA ASP A 49 2.97 16.62 5.83
C ASP A 49 3.50 15.19 5.75
N PHE A 50 4.65 15.03 5.10
CA PHE A 50 5.34 13.74 5.00
C PHE A 50 5.97 13.28 6.32
N THR A 51 6.08 14.15 7.32
CA THR A 51 6.90 13.90 8.53
C THR A 51 6.41 12.68 9.30
N LYS A 52 5.09 12.56 9.49
CA LYS A 52 4.50 11.47 10.27
C LYS A 52 4.73 10.11 9.62
N TRP A 53 4.48 10.02 8.31
CA TRP A 53 4.68 8.78 7.55
C TRP A 53 6.15 8.40 7.49
N ARG A 54 7.01 9.35 7.08
CA ARG A 54 8.46 9.15 7.01
C ARG A 54 9.05 8.74 8.34
N ARG A 55 8.58 9.31 9.46
CA ARG A 55 9.00 8.87 10.80
C ARG A 55 8.56 7.44 11.08
N THR A 56 7.29 7.12 10.86
CA THR A 56 6.75 5.79 11.20
C THR A 56 7.43 4.68 10.41
N ILE A 57 7.57 4.86 9.09
CA ILE A 57 8.22 3.88 8.20
C ILE A 57 9.73 3.94 8.35
N GLY A 58 10.32 5.13 8.42
CA GLY A 58 11.76 5.33 8.61
C GLY A 58 12.27 4.74 9.91
N ASP A 59 11.50 4.82 11.00
CA ASP A 59 11.83 4.17 12.27
C ASP A 59 11.82 2.64 12.11
N ALA A 60 10.89 2.06 11.33
CA ALA A 60 10.86 0.63 11.05
C ALA A 60 12.02 0.18 10.18
N VAL A 61 12.29 0.90 9.09
CA VAL A 61 13.43 0.64 8.20
C VAL A 61 14.76 0.79 8.95
N GLY A 62 14.89 1.80 9.81
CA GLY A 62 16.06 2.01 10.67
C GLY A 62 16.30 0.88 11.68
N ARG A 63 15.25 0.17 12.09
CA ARG A 63 15.36 -1.08 12.88
C ARG A 63 15.73 -2.31 12.04
N GLY A 64 15.81 -2.19 10.72
CA GLY A 64 16.12 -3.28 9.79
C GLY A 64 14.91 -3.99 9.19
N VAL A 65 13.69 -3.46 9.37
CA VAL A 65 12.47 -4.03 8.77
C VAL A 65 12.51 -3.83 7.24
N ARG A 66 12.33 -4.93 6.48
CA ARG A 66 12.17 -4.83 5.02
C ARG A 66 10.75 -4.38 4.69
N PHE A 67 10.63 -3.18 4.14
CA PHE A 67 9.35 -2.56 3.83
C PHE A 67 9.14 -2.49 2.32
N ARG A 68 8.13 -3.20 1.80
CA ARG A 68 7.86 -3.30 0.36
C ARG A 68 6.39 -3.02 0.05
N ARG A 69 6.13 -2.33 -1.05
CA ARG A 69 4.78 -2.07 -1.56
C ARG A 69 4.69 -2.34 -3.04
N ALA A 70 3.68 -3.09 -3.44
CA ALA A 70 3.34 -3.28 -4.83
C ALA A 70 1.95 -2.71 -5.10
N ARG A 71 1.80 -2.03 -6.25
CA ARG A 71 0.53 -1.50 -6.72
C ARG A 71 0.17 -2.14 -8.04
N ILE A 72 -1.03 -2.69 -8.15
CA ILE A 72 -1.61 -3.11 -9.44
C ILE A 72 -2.51 -1.99 -9.93
N VAL A 73 -2.16 -1.40 -11.08
CA VAL A 73 -2.83 -0.20 -11.60
C VAL A 73 -3.35 -0.43 -13.02
N SER A 74 -4.54 0.10 -13.31
CA SER A 74 -5.07 0.18 -14.67
C SER A 74 -4.31 1.21 -15.49
N GLU A 75 -4.15 0.95 -16.78
CA GLU A 75 -3.54 1.86 -17.75
C GLU A 75 -4.56 2.14 -18.89
N PRO A 76 -4.76 3.39 -19.32
CA PRO A 76 -4.19 4.63 -18.77
C PRO A 76 -4.59 4.88 -17.31
N VAL A 77 -3.69 5.46 -16.54
CA VAL A 77 -3.88 5.64 -15.09
C VAL A 77 -4.91 6.73 -14.77
N THR A 78 -5.60 6.58 -13.64
CA THR A 78 -6.48 7.62 -13.09
C THR A 78 -5.66 8.78 -12.54
N ASP A 79 -6.30 9.94 -12.35
CA ASP A 79 -5.64 11.07 -11.67
C ASP A 79 -5.25 10.73 -10.24
N TYR A 80 -5.97 9.82 -9.58
CA TYR A 80 -5.60 9.34 -8.26
C TYR A 80 -4.28 8.57 -8.28
N ILE A 81 -4.08 7.68 -9.25
CA ILE A 81 -2.81 6.96 -9.39
C ILE A 81 -1.68 7.92 -9.78
N ARG A 82 -1.94 8.95 -10.61
CA ARG A 82 -0.95 10.02 -10.88
C ARG A 82 -0.54 10.74 -9.60
N TYR A 83 -1.51 11.06 -8.74
CA TYR A 83 -1.27 11.66 -7.43
C TYR A 83 -0.42 10.77 -6.53
N GLU A 84 -0.78 9.49 -6.39
CA GLU A 84 0.00 8.52 -5.59
C GLU A 84 1.41 8.33 -6.11
N HIS A 85 1.60 8.29 -7.44
CA HIS A 85 2.91 8.15 -8.04
C HIS A 85 3.80 9.35 -7.72
N VAL A 86 3.29 10.58 -7.88
CA VAL A 86 4.00 11.81 -7.52
C VAL A 86 4.29 11.91 -6.01
N LEU A 87 3.41 11.37 -5.16
CA LEU A 87 3.65 11.27 -3.71
C LEU A 87 4.69 10.22 -3.32
N THR A 88 4.86 9.17 -4.12
CA THR A 88 5.62 7.98 -3.73
C THR A 88 7.09 8.30 -3.48
N ALA A 89 7.75 9.06 -4.38
CA ALA A 89 9.15 9.45 -4.19
C ALA A 89 9.38 10.28 -2.91
N PRO A 90 8.70 11.42 -2.69
CA PRO A 90 8.90 12.19 -1.48
C PRO A 90 8.37 11.47 -0.23
N ASN A 91 7.40 10.57 -0.30
CA ASN A 91 6.84 9.95 0.90
C ASN A 91 7.50 8.60 1.23
N SER A 92 7.25 7.60 0.40
CA SER A 92 7.62 6.21 0.61
C SER A 92 9.11 5.96 0.39
N ILE A 93 9.63 6.34 -0.77
CA ILE A 93 11.05 6.10 -1.11
C ILE A 93 11.96 6.86 -0.14
N ALA A 94 11.63 8.12 0.17
CA ALA A 94 12.37 8.91 1.16
C ALA A 94 12.35 8.30 2.58
N ALA A 95 11.36 7.47 2.91
CA ALA A 95 11.29 6.74 4.18
C ALA A 95 12.05 5.39 4.15
N GLY A 96 12.60 5.00 3.00
CA GLY A 96 13.31 3.73 2.80
C GLY A 96 12.41 2.55 2.41
N GLU A 97 11.14 2.81 2.09
CA GLU A 97 10.24 1.80 1.51
C GLU A 97 10.61 1.52 0.05
N GLN A 98 10.57 0.25 -0.35
CA GLN A 98 10.71 -0.15 -1.75
C GLN A 98 9.33 -0.21 -2.40
N VAL A 99 9.14 0.44 -3.54
CA VAL A 99 7.84 0.52 -4.21
C VAL A 99 7.94 0.05 -5.66
N ARG A 100 7.00 -0.80 -6.06
CA ARG A 100 6.85 -1.29 -7.44
C ARG A 100 5.42 -1.16 -7.96
N TRP A 101 5.30 -1.07 -9.28
CA TRP A 101 4.05 -0.86 -10.00
C TRP A 101 3.86 -1.96 -11.05
N LEU A 102 2.70 -2.61 -11.05
CA LEU A 102 2.34 -3.64 -12.01
C LEU A 102 1.17 -3.15 -12.86
N PRO A 103 1.36 -2.96 -14.18
CA PRO A 103 0.25 -2.78 -15.09
C PRO A 103 -0.76 -3.92 -14.98
N ARG A 104 -2.04 -3.62 -14.79
CA ARG A 104 -3.10 -4.62 -14.50
C ARG A 104 -3.23 -5.69 -15.58
N ARG A 105 -2.92 -5.35 -16.84
CA ARG A 105 -2.86 -6.31 -17.96
C ARG A 105 -1.83 -7.44 -17.78
N LEU A 106 -0.83 -7.25 -16.91
CA LEU A 106 0.20 -8.25 -16.58
C LEU A 106 -0.14 -9.06 -15.31
N ALA A 107 -1.29 -8.78 -14.69
CA ALA A 107 -1.78 -9.47 -13.51
C ALA A 107 -2.92 -10.46 -13.82
N SER A 108 -3.36 -10.58 -15.07
CA SER A 108 -4.58 -11.32 -15.44
C SER A 108 -4.56 -12.82 -15.12
N ASP A 109 -3.38 -13.42 -15.06
CA ASP A 109 -3.13 -14.83 -14.73
C ASP A 109 -2.65 -15.03 -13.27
N LEU A 110 -2.64 -13.97 -12.45
CA LEU A 110 -2.26 -14.05 -11.04
C LEU A 110 -3.46 -14.42 -10.16
N ALA A 111 -3.23 -15.33 -9.22
CA ALA A 111 -4.18 -15.59 -8.13
C ALA A 111 -4.01 -14.52 -7.05
N LEU A 112 -4.95 -13.58 -6.97
CA LEU A 112 -4.91 -12.45 -6.04
C LEU A 112 -6.00 -12.58 -4.96
N PRO A 113 -5.72 -12.21 -3.70
CA PRO A 113 -6.76 -11.97 -2.70
C PRO A 113 -7.75 -10.90 -3.19
N GLY A 114 -8.99 -10.97 -2.73
CA GLY A 114 -10.04 -10.05 -3.19
C GLY A 114 -9.89 -8.61 -2.70
N ASN A 115 -9.09 -8.38 -1.65
CA ASN A 115 -8.92 -7.09 -1.00
C ASN A 115 -7.44 -6.72 -0.89
N ASP A 116 -7.17 -5.43 -0.80
CA ASP A 116 -5.85 -4.90 -0.46
C ASP A 116 -5.45 -5.36 0.94
N PHE A 117 -4.15 -5.53 1.15
CA PHE A 117 -3.68 -6.05 2.42
C PHE A 117 -2.27 -5.61 2.77
N TRP A 118 -2.01 -5.57 4.07
CA TRP A 118 -0.67 -5.70 4.65
C TRP A 118 -0.42 -7.14 5.11
N VAL A 119 0.84 -7.57 5.03
CA VAL A 119 1.36 -8.68 5.85
C VAL A 119 2.53 -8.18 6.69
N PHE A 120 2.51 -8.46 7.99
CA PHE A 120 3.56 -8.13 8.94
C PHE A 120 4.22 -9.40 9.46
N ASP A 121 5.56 -9.45 9.45
CA ASP A 121 6.43 -10.51 9.97
C ASP A 121 6.03 -11.94 9.55
N ASP A 122 5.37 -12.07 8.40
CA ASP A 122 4.79 -13.31 7.87
C ASP A 122 3.90 -14.04 8.90
N CYS A 123 3.25 -13.28 9.78
CA CYS A 123 2.44 -13.81 10.89
C CYS A 123 1.09 -13.11 11.08
N LEU A 124 0.88 -11.93 10.47
CA LEU A 124 -0.35 -11.17 10.60
C LEU A 124 -0.70 -10.48 9.29
N VAL A 125 -1.92 -10.70 8.82
CA VAL A 125 -2.52 -10.01 7.68
C VAL A 125 -3.48 -8.95 8.20
N ARG A 126 -3.43 -7.75 7.61
CA ARG A 126 -4.48 -6.73 7.75
C ARG A 126 -5.10 -6.48 6.38
N PHE A 127 -6.33 -6.93 6.19
CA PHE A 127 -7.11 -6.60 4.99
C PHE A 127 -7.76 -5.23 5.15
N HIS A 128 -7.80 -4.48 4.05
CA HIS A 128 -8.55 -3.24 3.94
C HIS A 128 -9.86 -3.49 3.21
N HIS A 129 -10.98 -3.20 3.86
CA HIS A 129 -12.30 -3.25 3.25
C HIS A 129 -12.71 -1.84 2.81
N PHE A 130 -12.82 -1.64 1.50
CA PHE A 130 -13.24 -0.37 0.90
C PHE A 130 -14.63 -0.51 0.27
N ALA A 131 -15.43 0.55 0.36
CA ALA A 131 -16.69 0.64 -0.37
C ALA A 131 -16.43 0.80 -1.88
N GLY A 132 -17.49 0.67 -2.69
CA GLY A 132 -17.40 0.80 -4.15
C GLY A 132 -16.85 2.15 -4.61
N ASP A 133 -17.08 3.22 -3.84
CA ASP A 133 -16.58 4.57 -4.09
C ASP A 133 -15.14 4.80 -3.58
N GLY A 134 -14.50 3.78 -3.00
CA GLY A 134 -13.14 3.84 -2.46
C GLY A 134 -13.04 4.41 -1.04
N SER A 135 -14.16 4.72 -0.37
CA SER A 135 -14.14 5.07 1.06
C SER A 135 -13.74 3.87 1.93
N ILE A 136 -13.01 4.13 3.02
CA ILE A 136 -12.63 3.10 3.99
C ILE A 136 -13.87 2.68 4.77
N VAL A 137 -14.13 1.37 4.83
CA VAL A 137 -15.21 0.79 5.66
C VAL A 137 -14.63 0.33 6.98
N GLU A 138 -13.72 -0.64 6.93
CA GLU A 138 -13.06 -1.21 8.09
C GLU A 138 -11.77 -1.93 7.69
N ASP A 139 -11.00 -2.33 8.70
CA ASP A 139 -9.92 -3.28 8.52
C ASP A 139 -10.29 -4.61 9.17
N GLU A 140 -9.66 -5.69 8.73
CA GLU A 140 -9.78 -7.01 9.33
C GLU A 140 -8.39 -7.58 9.59
N LEU A 141 -8.17 -8.13 10.80
CA LEU A 141 -6.92 -8.81 11.14
C LEU A 141 -7.10 -10.33 11.08
N ARG A 142 -6.15 -11.00 10.44
CA ARG A 142 -6.13 -12.46 10.24
C ARG A 142 -4.73 -13.00 10.49
N ASP A 143 -4.65 -14.08 11.27
CA ASP A 143 -3.39 -14.75 11.65
C ASP A 143 -3.36 -16.23 11.25
N GLU A 144 -4.35 -16.68 10.48
CA GLU A 144 -4.39 -18.07 10.01
C GLU A 144 -3.28 -18.34 8.98
N PRO A 145 -2.48 -19.41 9.15
CA PRO A 145 -1.33 -19.69 8.28
C PRO A 145 -1.65 -19.77 6.79
N GLU A 146 -2.82 -20.32 6.43
CA GLU A 146 -3.23 -20.44 5.02
C GLU A 146 -3.59 -19.08 4.41
N VAL A 147 -4.16 -18.17 5.19
CA VAL A 147 -4.48 -16.80 4.75
C VAL A 147 -3.20 -16.00 4.55
N ILE A 148 -2.26 -16.09 5.51
CA ILE A 148 -0.94 -15.47 5.40
C ILE A 148 -0.20 -15.99 4.15
N ARG A 149 -0.18 -17.31 3.96
CA ARG A 149 0.48 -17.95 2.82
C ARG A 149 -0.12 -17.48 1.49
N LEU A 150 -1.45 -17.41 1.39
CA LEU A 150 -2.14 -16.89 0.20
C LEU A 150 -1.67 -15.46 -0.13
N CYS A 151 -1.69 -14.55 0.87
CA CYS A 151 -1.29 -13.16 0.67
C CYS A 151 0.19 -13.02 0.30
N LEU A 152 1.09 -13.75 0.96
CA LEU A 152 2.52 -13.71 0.65
C LEU A 152 2.83 -14.24 -0.75
N VAL A 153 2.24 -15.37 -1.16
CA VAL A 153 2.43 -15.93 -2.51
C VAL A 153 1.93 -14.95 -3.57
N ALA A 154 0.76 -14.35 -3.36
CA ALA A 154 0.22 -13.34 -4.28
C ALA A 154 1.12 -12.09 -4.34
N PHE A 155 1.59 -11.60 -3.20
CA PHE A 155 2.48 -10.44 -3.15
C PHE A 155 3.78 -10.69 -3.92
N GLU A 156 4.46 -11.81 -3.68
CA GLU A 156 5.72 -12.10 -4.39
C GLU A 156 5.51 -12.28 -5.89
N ALA A 157 4.43 -12.94 -6.33
CA ALA A 157 4.12 -13.09 -7.75
C ALA A 157 3.87 -11.74 -8.45
N VAL A 158 3.24 -10.79 -7.75
CA VAL A 158 3.13 -9.40 -8.21
C VAL A 158 4.50 -8.73 -8.21
N TRP A 159 5.25 -8.83 -7.11
CA TRP A 159 6.54 -8.16 -6.90
C TRP A 159 7.58 -8.52 -7.95
N GLU A 160 7.65 -9.79 -8.35
CA GLU A 160 8.56 -10.30 -9.38
C GLU A 160 8.28 -9.72 -10.77
N ARG A 161 7.02 -9.38 -11.08
CA ARG A 161 6.59 -8.82 -12.36
C ARG A 161 6.52 -7.30 -12.37
N ALA A 162 6.39 -6.69 -11.20
CA ALA A 162 6.21 -5.26 -11.05
C ALA A 162 7.50 -4.48 -11.35
N ILE A 163 7.34 -3.30 -11.94
CA ILE A 163 8.41 -2.39 -12.35
C ILE A 163 8.77 -1.49 -11.16
N ASP A 164 10.07 -1.24 -10.95
CA ASP A 164 10.53 -0.34 -9.89
C ASP A 164 9.95 1.07 -10.08
N HIS A 165 9.62 1.75 -8.98
CA HIS A 165 9.08 3.11 -9.05
C HIS A 165 9.96 4.08 -9.85
N ALA A 166 11.29 3.93 -9.79
CA ALA A 166 12.21 4.79 -10.54
C ALA A 166 12.16 4.55 -12.06
N GLU A 167 11.66 3.40 -12.50
CA GLU A 167 11.59 2.97 -13.91
C GLU A 167 10.16 2.99 -14.46
N TYR A 168 9.15 3.10 -13.58
CA TYR A 168 7.75 3.05 -13.99
C TYR A 168 7.25 4.40 -14.51
N GLU A 169 7.08 4.49 -15.83
CA GLU A 169 6.49 5.63 -16.52
C GLU A 169 4.96 5.48 -16.59
N LEU A 170 4.24 6.52 -16.16
CA LEU A 170 2.78 6.55 -16.22
C LEU A 170 2.30 6.68 -17.68
N THR A 171 1.27 5.90 -18.02
CA THR A 171 0.57 5.98 -19.32
C THR A 171 -0.86 6.47 -19.18
#